data_AF-A0A9Q1KYA7-F1
#
_entry.id   AF-A0A9Q1KYA7-F1
#
_cell.length_a   1.000
_cell.length_b   1.000
_cell.length_c   1.000
_cell.angle_alpha   90.00
_cell.angle_beta   90.00
_cell.angle_gamma   90.00
#
_symmetry.space_group_name_H-M   'P 1'
#
loop_
_entity.id
_entity.type
_entity.pdbx_description
1 polymer ?
#
loop_
_entity_poly.entity_id
_entity_poly.type
_entity_poly.pdbx_seq_one_letter_code
_entity_poly.pdbx_strand_id
1 'polypeptide(L)'
;MASKQQVRASHILIKHQGSRRKASWKDPEGRVIMNTTKESAIAQLKSLREDIFSGKAKFDEVASRYSDCSSAKRGGDLGIRDSGLLESLLAAYKDESMDFHKLDSLCRLVLGPFGPGQMQKPFEEATFALKVGEISDIVETDSGVHIIMRTG
;
A
#
# COMPACT_ATOMS: atom_id res chain seq x y z
N MET A 1 27.88 -7.14 -8.72
CA MET A 1 26.99 -5.98 -8.47
C MET A 1 25.56 -6.46 -8.66
N ALA A 2 24.85 -6.81 -7.58
CA ALA A 2 23.44 -7.20 -7.69
C ALA A 2 22.64 -5.96 -8.08
N SER A 3 22.04 -5.95 -9.28
CA SER A 3 21.06 -4.94 -9.64
C SER A 3 20.01 -4.93 -8.54
N LYS A 4 19.92 -3.84 -7.77
CA LYS A 4 18.87 -3.66 -6.77
C LYS A 4 17.56 -3.65 -7.55
N GLN A 5 16.89 -4.79 -7.71
CA GLN A 5 15.59 -4.86 -8.34
C GLN A 5 14.65 -4.05 -7.46
N GLN A 6 14.24 -2.89 -7.95
CA GLN A 6 13.19 -2.11 -7.32
C GLN A 6 11.88 -2.54 -7.99
N VAL A 7 10.81 -2.67 -7.20
CA VAL A 7 9.48 -3.09 -7.68
C VAL A 7 8.44 -2.04 -7.32
N ARG A 8 7.47 -1.80 -8.19
CA ARG A 8 6.29 -0.99 -7.86
C ARG A 8 5.13 -1.91 -7.54
N ALA A 9 4.36 -1.57 -6.52
CA ALA A 9 3.15 -2.30 -6.21
C ALA A 9 2.08 -1.40 -5.60
N SER A 10 0.84 -1.79 -5.84
CA SER A 10 -0.34 -1.31 -5.14
C SER A 10 -0.82 -2.40 -4.19
N HIS A 11 -1.47 -2.02 -3.09
CA HIS A 11 -2.00 -2.99 -2.14
C HIS A 11 -3.38 -2.61 -1.61
N ILE A 12 -4.09 -3.63 -1.14
CA ILE A 12 -5.31 -3.50 -0.35
C ILE A 12 -5.00 -4.10 1.02
N LEU A 13 -4.83 -3.26 2.03
CA LEU A 13 -4.71 -3.67 3.43
C LEU A 13 -6.09 -3.68 4.11
N ILE A 14 -6.46 -4.80 4.74
CA ILE A 14 -7.55 -4.85 5.74
C ILE A 14 -6.95 -5.13 7.10
N LYS A 15 -7.30 -4.31 8.09
CA LYS A 15 -6.86 -4.47 9.46
C LYS A 15 -7.84 -5.33 10.25
N HIS A 16 -7.34 -5.99 11.27
CA HIS A 16 -8.10 -6.83 12.18
C HIS A 16 -7.59 -6.68 13.61
N GLN A 17 -8.20 -7.38 14.56
CA GLN A 17 -7.86 -7.31 15.98
C GLN A 17 -6.39 -7.65 16.30
N GLY A 18 -5.72 -8.39 15.42
CA GLY A 18 -4.31 -8.77 15.54
C GLY A 18 -3.34 -7.76 14.91
N SER A 19 -3.83 -6.75 14.20
CA SER A 19 -2.97 -5.74 13.57
C SER A 19 -2.27 -4.89 14.63
N ARG A 20 -0.97 -4.64 14.44
CA ARG A 20 -0.12 -3.81 15.31
C ARG A 20 -0.74 -2.44 15.59
N ARG A 21 -1.28 -1.79 14.55
CA ARG A 21 -1.99 -0.51 14.67
C ARG A 21 -3.46 -0.68 14.33
N LYS A 22 -4.31 -0.69 15.36
CA LYS A 22 -5.75 -0.95 15.27
C LYS A 22 -6.59 0.29 14.89
N ALA A 23 -6.00 1.26 14.18
CA ALA A 23 -6.69 2.47 13.74
C ALA A 23 -6.44 2.72 12.25
N SER A 24 -7.48 3.16 11.55
CA SER A 24 -7.50 3.45 10.12
C SER A 24 -8.05 4.87 9.88
N TRP A 25 -7.95 5.36 8.66
CA TRP A 25 -8.60 6.62 8.28
C TRP A 25 -10.14 6.51 8.30
N LYS A 26 -10.68 5.29 8.18
CA LYS A 26 -12.13 4.99 8.29
C LYS A 26 -12.60 4.80 9.71
N ASP A 27 -11.69 4.35 10.57
CA ASP A 27 -11.97 4.00 11.96
C ASP A 27 -10.83 4.56 12.83
N PRO A 28 -10.88 5.88 13.13
CA PRO A 28 -9.85 6.54 13.92
C PRO A 28 -9.73 5.95 15.34
N GLU A 29 -10.85 5.50 15.90
CA GLU A 29 -10.92 4.92 17.24
C GLU A 29 -10.66 3.40 17.28
N GLY A 30 -10.70 2.74 16.12
CA GLY A 30 -10.35 1.33 16.00
C GLY A 30 -11.43 0.34 16.46
N ARG A 31 -12.67 0.79 16.67
CA ARG A 31 -13.75 -0.05 17.21
C ARG A 31 -14.09 -1.21 16.28
N VAL A 32 -14.16 -0.95 14.98
CA VAL A 32 -14.46 -1.96 13.96
C VAL A 32 -13.28 -2.89 13.80
N ILE A 33 -12.06 -2.35 13.75
CA ILE A 33 -10.83 -3.13 13.59
C ILE A 33 -10.62 -4.08 14.77
N MET A 34 -10.90 -3.64 15.99
CA MET A 34 -10.80 -4.47 17.20
C MET A 34 -11.81 -5.61 17.25
N ASN A 35 -12.99 -5.43 16.66
CA ASN A 35 -14.03 -6.45 16.60
C ASN A 35 -13.88 -7.38 15.38
N THR A 36 -13.07 -6.99 14.40
CA THR A 36 -12.86 -7.78 13.19
C THR A 36 -11.84 -8.88 13.45
N THR A 37 -12.26 -10.14 13.29
CA THR A 37 -11.35 -11.28 13.38
C THR A 37 -10.47 -11.39 12.15
N LYS A 38 -9.36 -12.10 12.29
CA LYS A 38 -8.43 -12.35 11.18
C LYS A 38 -9.14 -13.09 10.04
N GLU A 39 -9.96 -14.07 10.38
CA GLU A 39 -10.71 -14.91 9.45
C GLU A 39 -11.74 -14.09 8.67
N SER A 40 -12.40 -13.14 9.33
CA SER A 40 -13.32 -12.20 8.69
C SER A 40 -12.59 -11.30 7.70
N ALA A 41 -11.42 -10.77 8.08
CA ALA A 41 -10.61 -9.95 7.18
C ALA A 41 -10.11 -10.73 5.96
N ILE A 42 -9.70 -11.99 6.15
CA ILE A 42 -9.33 -12.92 5.07
C ILE A 42 -10.53 -13.17 4.16
N ALA A 43 -11.71 -13.48 4.72
CA ALA A 43 -12.92 -13.74 3.93
C ALA A 43 -13.33 -12.51 3.08
N GLN A 44 -13.24 -11.31 3.67
CA GLN A 44 -13.47 -10.06 2.95
C GLN A 44 -12.48 -9.87 1.79
N LEU A 45 -11.17 -10.05 2.03
CA LEU A 45 -10.16 -9.97 0.98
C LEU A 45 -10.36 -11.03 -0.11
N LYS A 46 -10.75 -12.26 0.24
CA LYS A 46 -11.08 -13.30 -0.75
C LYS A 46 -12.19 -12.84 -1.68
N SER A 47 -13.30 -12.32 -1.12
CA SER A 47 -14.40 -11.81 -1.94
C SER A 47 -13.94 -10.69 -2.88
N LEU A 48 -13.15 -9.75 -2.37
CA LEU A 48 -12.61 -8.65 -3.17
C LEU A 48 -11.67 -9.13 -4.28
N ARG A 49 -10.84 -10.14 -4.00
CA ARG A 49 -9.99 -10.80 -5.00
C ARG A 49 -10.84 -11.37 -6.13
N GLU A 50 -11.85 -12.15 -5.81
CA GLU A 50 -12.76 -12.75 -6.81
C GLU A 50 -13.48 -11.70 -7.65
N ASP A 51 -13.92 -10.59 -7.05
CA ASP A 51 -14.56 -9.50 -7.79
C ASP A 51 -13.59 -8.78 -8.74
N ILE A 52 -12.30 -8.67 -8.37
CA ILE A 52 -11.26 -8.14 -9.25
C ILE A 52 -10.92 -9.13 -10.37
N PHE A 53 -10.78 -10.43 -10.06
CA PHE A 53 -10.48 -11.47 -11.06
C PHE A 53 -11.62 -11.66 -12.05
N SER A 54 -12.88 -11.55 -11.61
CA SER A 54 -14.05 -11.60 -12.47
C SER A 54 -14.26 -10.32 -13.28
N GLY A 55 -13.46 -9.27 -13.05
CA GLY A 55 -13.54 -7.99 -13.76
C GLY A 55 -14.74 -7.13 -13.37
N LYS A 56 -15.47 -7.47 -12.29
CA LYS A 56 -16.60 -6.67 -11.80
C LYS A 56 -16.15 -5.34 -11.20
N ALA A 57 -14.95 -5.30 -10.64
CA ALA A 57 -14.37 -4.12 -10.03
C ALA A 57 -12.88 -4.00 -10.41
N LYS A 58 -12.39 -2.75 -10.48
CA LYS A 58 -10.96 -2.49 -10.68
C LYS A 58 -10.23 -2.44 -9.33
N PHE A 59 -8.95 -2.82 -9.34
CA PHE A 59 -8.13 -2.88 -8.14
C PHE A 59 -8.06 -1.54 -7.40
N ASP A 60 -7.88 -0.44 -8.14
CA ASP A 60 -7.79 0.93 -7.62
C ASP A 60 -9.09 1.38 -6.94
N GLU A 61 -10.24 1.07 -7.52
CA GLU A 61 -11.56 1.36 -6.94
C GLU A 61 -11.77 0.59 -5.63
N VAL A 62 -11.43 -0.71 -5.64
CA VAL A 62 -11.51 -1.56 -4.45
C VAL A 62 -10.56 -1.05 -3.36
N ALA A 63 -9.32 -0.73 -3.71
CA ALA A 63 -8.35 -0.20 -2.75
C ALA A 63 -8.82 1.13 -2.14
N SER A 64 -9.38 2.02 -2.95
CA SER A 64 -9.88 3.31 -2.49
C SER A 64 -11.06 3.17 -1.51
N ARG A 65 -11.94 2.20 -1.75
CA ARG A 65 -13.14 1.98 -0.94
C ARG A 65 -12.90 1.12 0.29
N TYR A 66 -12.05 0.10 0.19
CA TYR A 66 -11.93 -0.96 1.20
C TYR A 66 -10.61 -0.97 1.96
N SER A 67 -9.53 -0.37 1.44
CA SER A 67 -8.26 -0.40 2.17
C SER A 67 -8.22 0.50 3.40
N ASP A 68 -7.61 -0.02 4.47
CA ASP A 68 -7.28 0.67 5.73
C ASP A 68 -5.93 1.38 5.73
N CYS A 69 -5.24 1.38 4.59
CA CYS A 69 -4.02 2.16 4.38
C CYS A 69 -4.36 3.55 3.86
N SER A 70 -3.52 4.55 4.18
CA SER A 70 -3.65 5.89 3.60
C SER A 70 -3.42 5.92 2.09
N SER A 71 -2.74 4.91 1.53
CA SER A 71 -2.60 4.69 0.08
C SER A 71 -3.93 4.48 -0.62
N ALA A 72 -5.02 4.17 0.10
CA ALA A 72 -6.38 4.09 -0.44
C ALA A 72 -6.75 5.33 -1.28
N LYS A 73 -6.34 6.53 -0.85
CA LYS A 73 -6.61 7.78 -1.61
C LYS A 73 -6.00 7.81 -3.02
N ARG A 74 -5.10 6.87 -3.32
CA ARG A 74 -4.37 6.74 -4.60
C ARG A 74 -4.50 5.33 -5.16
N GLY A 75 -5.65 4.68 -4.97
CA GLY A 75 -5.89 3.33 -5.50
C GLY A 75 -4.96 2.27 -4.91
N GLY A 76 -4.43 2.49 -3.70
CA GLY A 76 -3.56 1.54 -3.01
C GLY A 76 -2.09 1.64 -3.40
N ASP A 77 -1.68 2.61 -4.22
CA ASP A 77 -0.28 2.77 -4.63
C ASP A 77 0.64 3.14 -3.44
N LEU A 78 1.67 2.32 -3.24
CA LEU A 78 2.58 2.38 -2.09
C LEU A 78 3.78 3.31 -2.29
N GLY A 79 4.16 3.61 -3.53
CA GLY A 79 5.25 4.55 -3.80
C GLY A 79 6.65 4.20 -3.27
N ILE A 80 7.63 5.13 -3.42
CA ILE A 80 9.01 4.94 -2.96
C ILE A 80 9.11 5.34 -1.49
N ARG A 81 9.86 4.56 -0.70
CA ARG A 81 10.47 5.05 0.54
C ARG A 81 11.96 5.29 0.31
N ASP A 82 12.33 6.11 -0.67
CA ASP A 82 13.73 6.50 -0.82
C ASP A 82 13.99 7.65 0.15
N SER A 83 14.65 7.30 1.24
CA SER A 83 15.11 8.24 2.24
C SER A 83 15.93 9.38 1.63
N GLY A 84 16.62 9.18 0.49
CA GLY A 84 17.41 10.23 -0.16
C GLY A 84 16.57 11.28 -0.89
N LEU A 85 15.44 10.89 -1.48
CA LEU A 85 14.57 11.81 -2.21
C LEU A 85 13.79 12.72 -1.26
N LEU A 86 13.37 12.18 -0.11
CA LEU A 86 12.71 12.96 0.94
C LEU A 86 13.65 13.99 1.57
N GLU A 87 14.91 13.62 1.84
CA GLU A 87 15.94 14.57 2.30
C GLU A 87 16.20 15.66 1.26
N SER A 88 16.29 15.30 -0.02
CA SER A 88 16.48 16.27 -1.11
C SER A 88 15.27 17.21 -1.28
N LEU A 89 14.05 16.69 -1.12
CA LEU A 89 12.80 17.45 -1.09
C LEU A 89 12.71 18.39 0.11
N LEU A 90 13.08 17.93 1.30
CA LEU A 90 13.12 18.75 2.51
C LEU A 90 14.20 19.83 2.42
N ALA A 91 15.33 19.55 1.77
CA ALA A 91 16.35 20.55 1.47
C ALA A 91 15.84 21.62 0.49
N ALA A 92 15.12 21.22 -0.57
CA ALA A 92 14.49 22.15 -1.50
C ALA A 92 13.34 22.96 -0.88
N TYR A 93 12.63 22.42 0.11
CA TYR A 93 11.54 23.10 0.83
C TYR A 93 12.03 24.21 1.77
N LYS A 94 13.32 24.21 2.18
CA LYS A 94 13.91 25.28 3.00
C LYS A 94 14.19 26.56 2.22
N ASP A 95 14.02 26.55 0.91
CA ASP A 95 14.09 27.75 0.06
C ASP A 95 12.66 28.32 -0.07
N GLU A 96 12.37 29.43 0.61
CA GLU A 96 11.01 29.99 0.90
C GLU A 96 10.22 30.50 -0.32
N SER A 97 10.40 29.91 -1.51
CA SER A 97 9.83 30.41 -2.77
C SER A 97 8.94 29.42 -3.52
N MET A 98 8.32 28.44 -2.84
CA MET A 98 7.48 27.43 -3.49
C MET A 98 5.97 27.53 -3.22
N ASP A 99 5.22 27.63 -4.31
CA ASP A 99 3.75 27.60 -4.40
C ASP A 99 3.18 26.22 -3.98
N PHE A 100 2.10 26.25 -3.21
CA PHE A 100 1.38 25.08 -2.67
C PHE A 100 0.96 24.08 -3.76
N HIS A 101 0.72 24.55 -4.99
CA HIS A 101 0.41 23.69 -6.14
C HIS A 101 1.62 22.86 -6.64
N LYS A 102 2.86 23.32 -6.45
CA LYS A 102 4.06 22.50 -6.74
C LYS A 102 4.25 21.38 -5.74
N LEU A 103 3.79 21.55 -4.49
CA LEU A 103 3.88 20.53 -3.45
C LEU A 103 2.96 19.33 -3.71
N ASP A 104 1.76 19.55 -4.24
CA ASP A 104 0.84 18.47 -4.66
C ASP A 104 1.41 17.68 -5.86
N SER A 105 2.06 18.39 -6.80
CA SER A 105 2.73 17.77 -7.94
C SER A 105 4.01 17.01 -7.55
N LEU A 106 4.75 17.47 -6.54
CA LEU A 106 5.90 16.76 -5.95
C LEU A 106 5.46 15.55 -5.13
N CYS A 107 4.33 15.60 -4.42
CA CYS A 107 3.77 14.44 -3.74
C CYS A 107 3.39 13.30 -4.70
N ARG A 108 3.04 13.60 -5.96
CA ARG A 108 2.83 12.59 -7.02
C ARG A 108 4.14 11.99 -7.55
N LEU A 109 5.26 12.70 -7.42
CA LEU A 109 6.62 12.21 -7.75
C LEU A 109 7.25 11.34 -6.64
N VAL A 110 6.67 11.33 -5.43
CA VAL A 110 7.12 10.49 -4.29
C VAL A 110 6.68 9.02 -4.44
N LEU A 111 5.99 8.67 -5.53
CA LEU A 111 5.46 7.33 -5.77
C LEU A 111 6.26 6.60 -6.86
N GLY A 112 7.00 5.57 -6.47
CA GLY A 112 7.83 4.78 -7.36
C GLY A 112 8.27 3.46 -6.69
N PRO A 113 9.32 2.79 -7.18
CA PRO A 113 9.60 1.41 -6.83
C PRO A 113 10.36 1.27 -5.49
N PHE A 114 10.06 0.24 -4.70
CA PHE A 114 10.78 -0.09 -3.46
C PHE A 114 11.78 -1.24 -3.68
N GLY A 115 12.87 -1.21 -2.92
CA GLY A 115 13.91 -2.25 -2.94
C GLY A 115 13.88 -3.17 -1.70
N PRO A 116 14.75 -4.18 -1.65
CA PRO A 116 14.83 -5.11 -0.54
C PRO A 116 15.10 -4.43 0.81
N GLY A 117 14.45 -4.92 1.87
CA GLY A 117 14.57 -4.41 3.24
C GLY A 117 13.73 -3.15 3.53
N GLN A 118 12.92 -2.66 2.59
CA GLN A 118 12.08 -1.47 2.78
C GLN A 118 10.66 -1.78 3.27
N MET A 119 10.20 -3.03 3.05
CA MET A 119 8.88 -3.52 3.44
C MET A 119 9.00 -4.67 4.45
N GLN A 120 7.88 -5.07 5.07
CA GLN A 120 7.85 -6.26 5.92
C GLN A 120 8.13 -7.50 5.06
N LYS A 121 8.92 -8.44 5.59
CA LYS A 121 9.44 -9.58 4.84
C LYS A 121 8.37 -10.37 4.04
N PRO A 122 7.20 -10.73 4.61
CA PRO A 122 6.16 -11.43 3.84
C PRO A 122 5.59 -10.61 2.68
N PHE A 123 5.46 -9.29 2.86
CA PHE A 123 4.99 -8.37 1.83
C PHE A 123 6.00 -8.25 0.69
N GLU A 124 7.28 -8.13 1.06
CA GLU A 124 8.39 -8.03 0.14
C GLU A 124 8.50 -9.29 -0.72
N GLU A 125 8.62 -10.46 -0.09
CA GLU A 125 8.76 -11.74 -0.79
C GLU A 125 7.60 -11.98 -1.76
N ALA A 126 6.36 -11.71 -1.33
CA ALA A 126 5.19 -11.81 -2.18
C ALA A 126 5.25 -10.85 -3.39
N THR A 127 5.67 -9.59 -3.18
CA THR A 127 5.75 -8.62 -4.29
C THR A 127 6.83 -9.00 -5.30
N PHE A 128 8.00 -9.43 -4.82
CA PHE A 128 9.11 -9.82 -5.69
C PHE A 128 8.82 -11.12 -6.47
N ALA A 129 7.99 -12.00 -5.94
CA ALA A 129 7.56 -13.23 -6.61
C ALA A 129 6.55 -12.98 -7.75
N LEU A 130 5.81 -11.87 -7.73
CA LEU A 130 4.80 -11.53 -8.73
C LEU A 130 5.40 -11.01 -10.03
N LYS A 131 4.74 -11.31 -11.15
CA LYS A 131 4.99 -10.62 -12.43
C LYS A 131 4.26 -9.27 -12.45
N VAL A 132 4.74 -8.35 -13.29
CA VAL A 132 4.06 -7.06 -13.49
C VAL A 132 2.64 -7.32 -14.04
N GLY A 133 1.66 -6.70 -13.39
CA GLY A 133 0.22 -6.90 -13.64
C GLY A 133 -0.42 -8.03 -12.85
N GLU A 134 0.36 -8.83 -12.11
CA GLU A 134 -0.14 -9.96 -11.34
C GLU A 134 -0.62 -9.56 -9.94
N ILE A 135 -1.63 -10.28 -9.44
CA ILE A 135 -2.24 -10.07 -8.11
C ILE A 135 -1.89 -11.25 -7.20
N SER A 136 -1.29 -10.97 -6.05
CA SER A 136 -0.90 -11.96 -5.04
C SER A 136 -2.08 -12.61 -4.36
N ASP A 137 -1.88 -13.84 -3.89
CA ASP A 137 -2.71 -14.41 -2.83
C ASP A 137 -2.68 -13.53 -1.57
N ILE A 138 -3.41 -13.96 -0.54
CA ILE A 138 -3.52 -13.22 0.70
C ILE A 138 -2.20 -13.28 1.44
N VAL A 139 -1.62 -12.11 1.69
CA VAL A 139 -0.35 -11.95 2.41
C VAL A 139 -0.66 -11.43 3.81
N GLU A 140 -0.12 -12.09 4.81
CA GLU A 140 -0.28 -11.67 6.20
C GLU A 140 0.97 -10.95 6.70
N THR A 141 0.78 -9.84 7.39
CA THR A 141 1.85 -9.09 8.04
C THR A 141 1.40 -8.54 9.38
N ASP A 142 2.31 -7.95 10.16
CA ASP A 142 1.95 -7.33 11.45
C ASP A 142 0.97 -6.17 11.29
N SER A 143 0.86 -5.60 10.08
CA SER A 143 -0.11 -4.53 9.80
C SER A 143 -1.52 -5.03 9.53
N GLY A 144 -1.71 -6.33 9.27
CA GLY A 144 -2.97 -6.93 8.86
C GLY A 144 -2.79 -7.83 7.63
N VAL A 145 -3.87 -8.01 6.89
CA VAL A 145 -3.92 -8.88 5.72
C VAL A 145 -3.98 -8.06 4.44
N HIS A 146 -3.26 -8.50 3.41
CA HIS A 146 -3.02 -7.73 2.20
C HIS A 146 -3.32 -8.56 0.95
N ILE A 147 -3.78 -7.89 -0.10
CA ILE A 147 -3.61 -8.32 -1.49
C ILE A 147 -2.70 -7.31 -2.17
N ILE A 148 -1.75 -7.79 -2.96
CA ILE A 148 -0.74 -6.99 -3.61
C ILE A 148 -0.92 -7.12 -5.11
N MET A 149 -0.82 -6.02 -5.85
CA MET A 149 -0.72 -6.01 -7.30
C MET A 149 0.61 -5.39 -7.70
N ARG A 150 1.45 -6.13 -8.42
CA ARG A 150 2.72 -5.58 -8.91
C ARG A 150 2.45 -4.70 -10.12
N THR A 151 2.87 -3.46 -10.08
CA THR A 151 2.65 -2.46 -11.14
C THR A 151 3.93 -2.14 -11.93
N GLY A 152 5.10 -2.54 -11.44
CA GLY A 152 6.39 -2.29 -12.10
C GLY A 152 7.57 -3.00 -11.45
#